data_AF-A0A7V9L4N5-F1
#
_entry.id   AF-A0A7V9L4N5-F1
#
_cell.length_a   1.000
_cell.length_b   1.000
_cell.length_c   1.000
_cell.angle_alpha   90.00
_cell.angle_beta   90.00
_cell.angle_gamma   90.00
#
_symmetry.space_group_name_H-M   'P 1'
#
loop_
_entity.id
_entity.type
_entity.pdbx_description
1 polymer ?
#
loop_
_entity_poly.entity_id
_entity_poly.type
_entity_poly.pdbx_seq_one_letter_code
_entity_poly.pdbx_strand_id
1 'polypeptide(L)'
;MLRVGALLVVMVGSAAAAPKPGDLIDVAAEIPDAVIDIRYATKDNFTNTVLYPVARCKLRRAVVERLVKAAAALRKRDRRLLIWDCYRPLSIQKALWKKVPDPRYVADPATGSKHNRGAAIDLAIVDKAGKPVT
;
A
#
# COMPACT_ATOMS: atom_id res chain seq x y z
N MET A 1 29.20 6.81 42.71
CA MET A 1 29.09 7.59 41.45
C MET A 1 28.93 6.59 40.30
N LEU A 2 27.73 6.39 39.77
CA LEU A 2 27.46 5.40 38.72
C LEU A 2 27.43 6.12 37.36
N ARG A 3 28.38 5.82 36.47
CA ARG A 3 28.44 6.39 35.12
C ARG A 3 27.42 5.68 34.23
N VAL A 4 26.38 6.40 33.82
CA VAL A 4 25.46 5.95 32.77
C VAL A 4 26.14 6.12 31.42
N GLY A 5 26.52 5.01 30.78
CA GLY A 5 27.02 5.01 29.41
C GLY A 5 25.86 5.08 28.42
N ALA A 6 25.77 6.14 27.63
CA ALA A 6 24.81 6.25 26.54
C ALA A 6 25.26 5.36 25.38
N LEU A 7 24.47 4.32 25.07
CA LEU A 7 24.67 3.48 23.90
C LEU A 7 24.06 4.18 22.67
N LEU A 8 24.89 4.73 21.80
CA LEU A 8 24.46 5.29 20.51
C LEU A 8 24.23 4.14 19.52
N VAL A 9 22.97 3.75 19.31
CA VAL A 9 22.59 2.81 18.24
C VAL A 9 22.44 3.59 16.95
N VAL A 10 23.42 3.48 16.05
CA VAL A 10 23.32 4.01 14.68
C VAL A 10 22.54 3.01 13.83
N MET A 11 21.25 3.27 13.62
CA MET A 11 20.44 2.56 12.62
C MET A 11 20.82 3.05 11.22
N VAL A 12 21.68 2.32 10.53
CA VAL A 12 21.96 2.57 9.11
C VAL A 12 20.76 2.08 8.29
N GLY A 13 19.87 3.01 7.91
CA GLY A 13 18.77 2.71 7.00
C GLY A 13 19.27 2.58 5.56
N SER A 14 19.40 1.36 5.03
CA SER A 14 19.65 1.16 3.60
C SER A 14 18.41 1.55 2.77
N ALA A 15 18.61 2.35 1.74
CA ALA A 15 17.57 2.66 0.76
C ALA A 15 17.17 1.36 0.01
N ALA A 16 15.96 0.86 0.27
CA ALA A 16 15.47 -0.33 -0.40
C ALA A 16 15.17 -0.05 -1.88
N ALA A 17 15.86 -0.78 -2.76
CA ALA A 17 15.61 -0.76 -4.20
C ALA A 17 14.15 -1.15 -4.55
N ALA A 18 13.69 -0.69 -5.72
CA ALA A 18 12.38 -1.07 -6.25
C ALA A 18 12.29 -2.61 -6.42
N PRO A 19 11.16 -3.22 -6.07
CA PRO A 19 10.97 -4.67 -6.19
C PRO A 19 10.98 -5.12 -7.65
N LYS A 20 11.54 -6.31 -7.94
CA LYS A 20 11.43 -6.91 -9.27
C LYS A 20 10.00 -7.43 -9.47
N PRO A 21 9.50 -7.56 -10.71
CA PRO A 21 8.14 -8.01 -10.99
C PRO A 21 7.75 -9.37 -10.38
N GLY A 22 8.72 -10.28 -10.18
CA GLY A 22 8.52 -11.57 -9.51
C GLY A 22 8.47 -11.51 -7.98
N ASP A 23 8.83 -10.37 -7.37
CA ASP A 23 8.86 -10.18 -5.91
C ASP A 23 7.51 -9.71 -5.35
N LEU A 24 6.56 -9.44 -6.24
CA LEU A 24 5.25 -8.90 -5.91
C LEU A 24 4.15 -9.95 -6.06
N ILE A 25 3.44 -10.19 -4.97
CA ILE A 25 2.35 -11.17 -4.85
C ILE A 25 1.03 -10.46 -5.08
N ASP A 26 0.12 -11.10 -5.83
CA ASP A 26 -1.24 -10.62 -6.00
C ASP A 26 -2.05 -10.89 -4.72
N VAL A 27 -2.61 -9.82 -4.14
CA VAL A 27 -3.39 -9.94 -2.91
C VAL A 27 -4.69 -10.71 -3.12
N ALA A 28 -5.31 -10.61 -4.29
CA ALA A 28 -6.57 -11.32 -4.56
C ALA A 28 -6.42 -12.85 -4.55
N ALA A 29 -5.21 -13.36 -4.83
CA ALA A 29 -4.93 -14.79 -4.75
C ALA A 29 -4.81 -15.28 -3.29
N GLU A 30 -4.32 -14.43 -2.39
CA GLU A 30 -4.01 -14.77 -1.00
C GLU A 30 -5.16 -14.39 -0.03
N ILE A 31 -5.98 -13.42 -0.42
CA ILE A 31 -7.13 -12.92 0.36
C ILE A 31 -8.34 -12.79 -0.60
N PRO A 32 -8.97 -13.91 -1.01
CA PRO A 32 -10.00 -13.91 -2.04
C PRO A 32 -11.28 -13.16 -1.67
N ASP A 33 -11.51 -12.92 -0.38
CA ASP A 33 -12.66 -12.19 0.16
C ASP A 33 -12.39 -10.71 0.42
N ALA A 34 -11.20 -10.20 0.03
CA ALA A 34 -10.94 -8.77 0.00
C ALA A 34 -11.71 -8.10 -1.14
N VAL A 35 -12.31 -6.95 -0.86
CA VAL A 35 -12.93 -6.10 -1.88
C VAL A 35 -11.82 -5.29 -2.56
N ILE A 36 -11.58 -5.56 -3.84
CA ILE A 36 -10.56 -4.89 -4.64
C ILE A 36 -11.21 -3.73 -5.41
N ASP A 37 -10.86 -2.52 -5.03
CA ASP A 37 -11.44 -1.27 -5.55
C ASP A 37 -10.32 -0.28 -5.87
N ILE A 38 -9.48 -0.65 -6.84
CA ILE A 38 -8.26 0.10 -7.16
C ILE A 38 -8.62 1.46 -7.78
N ARG A 39 -8.65 2.50 -6.96
CA ARG A 39 -9.17 3.84 -7.30
C ARG A 39 -8.47 4.49 -8.48
N TYR A 40 -7.18 4.24 -8.62
CA TYR A 40 -6.39 4.76 -9.74
C TYR A 40 -6.61 4.00 -11.06
N ALA A 41 -7.31 2.86 -11.06
CA ALA A 41 -7.74 2.15 -12.27
C ALA A 41 -9.12 2.61 -12.77
N THR A 42 -9.77 3.55 -12.09
CA THR A 42 -11.04 4.17 -12.49
C THR A 42 -10.89 5.70 -12.50
N LYS A 43 -11.96 6.43 -12.83
CA LYS A 43 -12.01 7.89 -12.67
C LYS A 43 -12.38 8.31 -11.25
N ASP A 44 -12.74 7.37 -10.38
CA ASP A 44 -13.17 7.63 -9.01
C ASP A 44 -11.95 7.80 -8.09
N ASN A 45 -11.21 8.87 -8.33
CA ASN A 45 -10.08 9.32 -7.53
C ASN A 45 -9.93 10.84 -7.68
N PHE A 46 -9.14 11.46 -6.80
CA PHE A 46 -9.01 12.93 -6.76
C PHE A 46 -8.49 13.57 -8.06
N THR A 47 -7.91 12.79 -8.98
CA THR A 47 -7.43 13.30 -10.28
C THR A 47 -8.46 13.22 -11.40
N ASN A 48 -9.60 12.56 -11.16
CA ASN A 48 -10.64 12.26 -12.15
C ASN A 48 -10.12 11.58 -13.43
N THR A 49 -8.98 10.90 -13.33
CA THR A 49 -8.26 10.30 -14.46
C THR A 49 -7.94 8.84 -14.15
N VAL A 50 -8.06 7.97 -15.15
CA VAL A 50 -7.57 6.59 -15.07
C VAL A 50 -6.06 6.61 -15.23
N LEU A 51 -5.33 6.14 -14.22
CA LEU A 51 -3.87 6.14 -14.19
C LEU A 51 -3.29 4.72 -14.28
N TYR A 52 -3.97 3.73 -13.69
CA TYR A 52 -3.54 2.34 -13.74
C TYR A 52 -4.20 1.64 -14.93
N PRO A 53 -3.45 0.81 -15.68
CA PRO A 53 -4.00 0.06 -16.80
C PRO A 53 -4.87 -1.13 -16.35
N VAL A 54 -4.69 -1.59 -15.10
CA VAL A 54 -5.41 -2.74 -14.54
C VAL A 54 -5.71 -2.52 -13.05
N ALA A 55 -6.86 -2.99 -12.58
CA ALA A 55 -7.24 -2.99 -11.17
C ALA A 55 -6.66 -4.22 -10.45
N ARG A 56 -5.34 -4.25 -10.23
CA ARG A 56 -4.68 -5.31 -9.43
C ARG A 56 -3.92 -4.72 -8.25
N CYS A 57 -4.11 -5.31 -7.07
CA CYS A 57 -3.29 -5.03 -5.91
C CYS A 57 -2.12 -6.03 -5.85
N LYS A 58 -0.90 -5.52 -5.99
CA LYS A 58 0.32 -6.32 -5.77
C LYS A 58 1.17 -5.73 -4.65
N LEU A 59 1.75 -6.59 -3.82
CA LEU A 59 2.57 -6.20 -2.67
C LEU A 59 3.74 -7.16 -2.49
N ARG A 60 4.78 -6.75 -1.75
CA ARG A 60 5.85 -7.68 -1.38
C ARG A 60 5.27 -8.84 -0.56
N ARG A 61 5.81 -10.04 -0.75
CA ARG A 61 5.42 -11.26 -0.01
C ARG A 61 5.27 -11.04 1.49
N ALA A 62 6.27 -10.45 2.13
CA ALA A 62 6.27 -10.20 3.58
C ALA A 62 5.14 -9.27 4.04
N VAL A 63 4.64 -8.38 3.17
CA VAL A 63 3.48 -7.53 3.45
C VAL A 63 2.20 -8.34 3.33
N VAL A 64 2.07 -9.14 2.26
CA VAL A 64 0.91 -10.00 2.03
C VAL A 64 0.72 -11.01 3.17
N GLU A 65 1.79 -11.65 3.63
CA GLU A 65 1.73 -12.60 4.76
C GLU A 65 1.18 -11.95 6.05
N ARG A 66 1.51 -10.67 6.28
CA ARG A 66 0.96 -9.91 7.42
C ARG A 66 -0.48 -9.50 7.17
N LEU A 67 -0.81 -9.12 5.94
CA LEU A 67 -2.17 -8.74 5.54
C LEU A 67 -3.15 -9.93 5.63
N VAL A 68 -2.72 -11.15 5.27
CA VAL A 68 -3.50 -12.39 5.43
C VAL A 68 -3.88 -12.61 6.90
N LYS A 69 -2.96 -12.37 7.83
CA LYS A 69 -3.24 -12.46 9.28
C LYS A 69 -4.24 -11.40 9.73
N ALA A 70 -4.11 -10.17 9.25
CA ALA A 70 -5.07 -9.10 9.53
C ALA A 70 -6.47 -9.43 8.98
N ALA A 71 -6.56 -9.93 7.74
CA ALA A 71 -7.80 -10.38 7.14
C ALA A 71 -8.44 -11.52 7.96
N ALA A 72 -7.65 -12.51 8.39
CA ALA A 72 -8.13 -13.59 9.25
C ALA A 72 -8.70 -13.08 10.60
N ALA A 73 -8.09 -12.04 11.19
CA ALA A 73 -8.61 -11.42 12.40
C ALA A 73 -9.94 -10.67 12.16
N LEU A 74 -10.06 -9.97 11.04
CA LEU A 74 -11.30 -9.27 10.65
C LEU A 74 -12.43 -10.24 10.34
N ARG A 75 -12.14 -11.39 9.72
CA ARG A 75 -13.13 -12.44 9.43
C ARG A 75 -13.85 -12.93 10.68
N LYS A 76 -13.17 -13.01 11.82
CA LYS A 76 -13.77 -13.40 13.11
C LYS A 76 -14.82 -12.40 13.63
N ARG A 77 -14.92 -11.22 13.01
CA ARG A 77 -15.85 -10.14 13.36
C ARG A 77 -16.82 -9.83 12.20
N ASP A 78 -16.99 -10.77 11.27
CA ASP A 78 -17.78 -10.57 10.04
C ASP A 78 -17.36 -9.33 9.24
N ARG A 79 -16.07 -8.98 9.29
CA ARG A 79 -15.47 -7.88 8.53
C ARG A 79 -14.56 -8.39 7.43
N ARG A 80 -14.34 -7.54 6.43
CA ARG A 80 -13.44 -7.76 5.28
C ARG A 80 -12.57 -6.53 5.05
N LEU A 81 -11.52 -6.70 4.24
CA LEU A 81 -10.68 -5.61 3.77
C LEU A 81 -11.28 -5.00 2.50
N LEU A 82 -11.27 -3.67 2.40
CA LEU A 82 -11.46 -2.92 1.16
C LEU A 82 -10.13 -2.30 0.77
N ILE A 83 -9.66 -2.52 -0.46
CA ILE A 83 -8.31 -2.14 -0.89
C ILE A 83 -8.40 -1.14 -2.04
N TRP A 84 -7.77 0.03 -1.85
CA TRP A 84 -7.79 1.14 -2.80
C TRP A 84 -6.50 1.35 -3.58
N ASP A 85 -5.35 1.08 -2.96
CA ASP A 85 -4.05 1.18 -3.65
C ASP A 85 -2.99 0.28 -3.01
N CYS A 86 -2.04 -0.19 -3.82
CA CYS A 86 -0.96 -1.09 -3.43
C CYS A 86 0.34 -0.68 -4.14
N TYR A 87 1.04 -1.61 -4.81
CA TYR A 87 2.18 -1.25 -5.64
C TYR A 87 1.79 -0.23 -6.71
N ARG A 88 2.50 0.91 -6.69
CA ARG A 88 2.36 1.99 -7.66
C ARG A 88 3.62 2.09 -8.49
N PRO A 89 3.59 1.92 -9.82
CA PRO A 89 4.77 2.18 -10.64
C PRO A 89 5.27 3.63 -10.49
N LEU A 90 6.59 3.83 -10.58
CA LEU A 90 7.18 5.17 -10.44
C LEU A 90 6.64 6.17 -11.49
N SER A 91 6.30 5.69 -12.70
CA SER A 91 5.65 6.50 -13.74
C SER A 91 4.32 7.08 -13.27
N ILE A 92 3.52 6.31 -12.52
CA ILE A 92 2.26 6.80 -11.98
C ILE A 92 2.48 7.77 -10.81
N GLN A 93 3.49 7.52 -9.96
CA GLN A 93 3.87 8.49 -8.92
C GLN A 93 4.24 9.85 -9.53
N LYS A 94 5.00 9.86 -10.63
CA LYS A 94 5.32 11.08 -11.38
C LYS A 94 4.08 11.73 -11.98
N ALA A 95 3.14 10.95 -12.52
CA ALA A 95 1.88 11.47 -13.06
C ALA A 95 0.99 12.11 -11.98
N LEU A 96 0.92 11.49 -10.79
CA LEU A 96 0.23 12.07 -9.64
C LEU A 96 0.89 13.36 -9.17
N TRP A 97 2.22 13.37 -9.03
CA TRP A 97 2.98 14.55 -8.63
C TRP A 97 2.80 15.72 -9.61
N LYS A 98 2.74 15.45 -10.92
CA LYS A 98 2.44 16.49 -11.93
C LYS A 98 1.08 17.17 -11.70
N LYS A 99 0.10 16.43 -11.15
CA LYS A 99 -1.23 16.97 -10.85
C LYS A 99 -1.31 17.64 -9.48
N VAL A 100 -0.63 17.06 -8.48
CA VAL A 100 -0.60 17.57 -7.10
C VAL A 100 0.86 17.53 -6.60
N PRO A 101 1.65 18.58 -6.84
CA PRO A 101 3.04 18.67 -6.42
C PRO A 101 3.14 19.14 -4.96
N ASP A 102 2.45 18.42 -4.07
CA ASP A 102 2.40 18.73 -2.64
C ASP A 102 2.83 17.48 -1.84
N PRO A 103 4.02 17.51 -1.20
CA PRO A 103 4.58 16.36 -0.49
C PRO A 103 3.76 15.96 0.74
N ARG A 104 2.80 16.79 1.20
CA ARG A 104 1.85 16.42 2.25
C ARG A 104 0.88 15.32 1.78
N TYR A 105 0.59 15.26 0.48
CA TYR A 105 -0.41 14.35 -0.10
C TYR A 105 0.18 13.34 -1.07
N VAL A 106 1.20 13.73 -1.84
CA VAL A 106 1.82 12.87 -2.87
C VAL A 106 3.33 12.88 -2.62
N ALA A 107 3.93 11.72 -2.33
CA ALA A 107 5.38 11.67 -2.11
C ALA A 107 6.19 12.17 -3.33
N ASP A 108 7.28 12.90 -3.06
CA ASP A 108 8.17 13.39 -4.11
C ASP A 108 8.76 12.21 -4.91
N PRO A 109 8.52 12.13 -6.24
CA PRO A 109 9.01 11.04 -7.07
C PRO A 109 10.54 10.95 -7.13
N ALA A 110 11.30 11.98 -6.75
CA ALA A 110 12.76 11.93 -6.68
C ALA A 110 13.27 10.89 -5.66
N THR A 111 12.52 10.69 -4.57
CA THR A 111 12.83 9.70 -3.52
C THR A 111 11.92 8.46 -3.59
N GLY A 112 10.84 8.57 -4.39
CA GLY A 112 9.81 7.55 -4.53
C GLY A 112 8.98 7.38 -3.26
N SER A 113 8.03 6.44 -3.31
CA SER A 113 7.09 6.17 -2.22
C SER A 113 7.18 4.74 -1.70
N LYS A 114 6.59 4.49 -0.53
CA LYS A 114 6.41 3.12 -0.02
C LYS A 114 5.55 2.28 -0.97
N HIS A 115 4.61 2.90 -1.71
CA HIS A 115 3.86 2.24 -2.78
C HIS A 115 4.76 1.83 -3.95
N ASN A 116 5.73 2.65 -4.36
CA ASN A 116 6.72 2.26 -5.39
C ASN A 116 7.57 1.07 -4.95
N ARG A 117 7.70 0.87 -3.63
CA ARG A 117 8.42 -0.26 -3.06
C ARG A 117 7.52 -1.47 -2.81
N GLY A 118 6.22 -1.43 -3.12
CA GLY A 118 5.28 -2.52 -2.80
C GLY A 118 5.15 -2.78 -1.30
N ALA A 119 5.42 -1.75 -0.48
CA ALA A 119 5.53 -1.82 0.97
C ALA A 119 4.46 -0.96 1.69
N ALA A 120 3.46 -0.48 0.96
CA ALA A 120 2.32 0.26 1.47
C ALA A 120 1.04 -0.19 0.77
N ILE A 121 -0.07 -0.05 1.48
CA ILE A 121 -1.42 -0.36 1.04
C ILE A 121 -2.36 0.69 1.63
N ASP A 122 -3.25 1.22 0.78
CA ASP A 122 -4.37 2.06 1.21
C ASP A 122 -5.61 1.17 1.30
N LEU A 123 -6.22 1.11 2.49
CA LEU A 123 -7.32 0.20 2.77
C LEU A 123 -8.32 0.78 3.77
N ALA A 124 -9.48 0.16 3.81
CA ALA A 124 -10.49 0.33 4.83
C ALA A 124 -11.03 -1.03 5.30
N ILE A 125 -11.90 -0.99 6.30
CA ILE A 125 -12.64 -2.15 6.79
C ILE A 125 -14.07 -2.01 6.31
N VAL A 126 -14.64 -3.11 5.82
CA VAL A 126 -16.04 -3.21 5.40
C VAL A 126 -16.70 -4.40 6.08
N ASP A 127 -18.03 -4.42 6.09
CA ASP A 127 -18.78 -5.60 6.48
C ASP A 127 -18.61 -6.75 5.46
N LYS A 128 -19.20 -7.91 5.75
CA LYS A 128 -19.18 -9.08 4.85
C LYS A 128 -19.83 -8.84 3.48
N ALA A 129 -20.64 -7.79 3.33
CA ALA A 129 -21.30 -7.40 2.09
C ALA A 129 -20.52 -6.30 1.33
N GLY A 130 -19.35 -5.89 1.83
CA GLY A 130 -18.53 -4.85 1.22
C GLY A 130 -18.97 -3.42 1.55
N LYS A 131 -19.88 -3.23 2.51
CA LYS A 131 -20.34 -1.88 2.92
C LYS A 131 -19.42 -1.29 3.99
N PRO A 132 -19.15 0.03 3.95
CA PRO A 132 -18.39 0.70 5.00
C PRO A 132 -18.98 0.42 6.39
N VAL A 133 -18.10 0.14 7.34
CA VAL A 133 -18.49 0.05 8.75
C VAL A 133 -18.53 1.47 9.31
N THR A 134 -19.72 1.97 9.62
CA THR A 134 -19.91 3.20 10.38
C THR A 134 -19.76 2.96 11.87
#